data_AF-A0A7Z7G7I5-F1
#
_entry.id   AF-A0A7Z7G7I5-F1
#
_cell.length_a   1.000
_cell.length_b   1.000
_cell.length_c   1.000
_cell.angle_alpha   90.00
_cell.angle_beta   90.00
_cell.angle_gamma   90.00
#
_symmetry.space_group_name_H-M   'P 1'
#
loop_
_entity.id
_entity.type
_entity.pdbx_description
1 polymer ?
#
loop_
_entity_poly.entity_id
_entity_poly.type
_entity_poly.pdbx_seq_one_letter_code
_entity_poly.pdbx_strand_id
1 'polypeptide(L)'
;MNWPKNWNEKVDFQLELLSRRRKNKKRIAFYPIFTYKAYANLLKASVCEVRKEYVKALEYTDVYVNVIEVSNPTEEEQELIERFKGWAEGNRYLYHLMNGNHEVIDPYLNYLDANPHEILIAFVNIVQAANQHSLDIDYALDRFDPYIKQFNTDMHLKGTYNMQMLNHRYIRFYYELAKYRLNQQRYATGIETLLTSLELSSSSNDDLMSIKSIDLYGKFRRHVTNQQEEQYTRLIEGLSSQNFGSRIKSI
;
A
#
# COMPACT_ATOMS: atom_id res chain seq x y z
N MET A 1 -25.41 -3.55 3.28
CA MET A 1 -24.29 -4.27 2.65
C MET A 1 -23.11 -4.16 3.59
N ASN A 2 -22.69 -5.26 4.23
CA ASN A 2 -21.64 -5.25 5.27
C ASN A 2 -20.27 -5.20 4.60
N TRP A 3 -19.49 -4.15 4.88
CA TRP A 3 -18.11 -4.00 4.42
C TRP A 3 -17.22 -5.13 4.97
N PRO A 4 -16.34 -5.75 4.16
CA PRO A 4 -15.29 -6.59 4.71
C PRO A 4 -14.30 -5.71 5.46
N LYS A 5 -14.14 -5.97 6.77
CA LYS A 5 -13.31 -5.20 7.69
C LYS A 5 -11.80 -5.33 7.45
N ASN A 6 -11.34 -6.23 6.57
CA ASN A 6 -9.94 -6.62 6.51
C ASN A 6 -9.36 -6.47 5.10
N TRP A 7 -9.05 -5.24 4.70
CA TRP A 7 -8.30 -4.96 3.46
C TRP A 7 -6.78 -5.06 3.66
N ASN A 8 -6.31 -5.48 4.84
CA ASN A 8 -4.89 -5.53 5.15
C ASN A 8 -4.57 -6.63 6.15
N GLU A 9 -4.67 -7.87 5.69
CA GLU A 9 -4.50 -9.08 6.51
C GLU A 9 -3.19 -9.08 7.30
N LYS A 10 -2.09 -8.59 6.71
CA LYS A 10 -0.77 -8.50 7.39
C LYS A 10 -0.82 -7.62 8.64
N VAL A 11 -1.62 -6.56 8.60
CA VAL A 11 -1.70 -5.59 9.70
C VAL A 11 -2.78 -5.95 10.70
N ASP A 12 -3.89 -6.51 10.24
CA ASP A 12 -4.86 -7.13 11.13
C ASP A 12 -4.20 -8.29 11.90
N PHE A 13 -3.32 -9.05 11.26
CA PHE A 13 -2.50 -10.07 11.90
C PHE A 13 -1.52 -9.49 12.92
N GLN A 14 -0.89 -8.34 12.64
CA GLN A 14 -0.07 -7.61 13.63
C GLN A 14 -0.88 -7.19 14.85
N LEU A 15 -2.08 -6.64 14.65
CA LEU A 15 -2.95 -6.25 15.75
C LEU A 15 -3.44 -7.46 16.53
N GLU A 16 -3.72 -8.59 15.87
CA GLU A 16 -4.09 -9.82 16.55
C GLU A 16 -2.95 -10.34 17.43
N LEU A 17 -1.70 -10.27 16.93
CA LEU A 17 -0.50 -10.53 17.71
C LEU A 17 -0.40 -9.63 18.97
N LEU A 18 -0.87 -8.38 18.88
CA LEU A 18 -0.74 -7.38 19.97
C LEU A 18 -1.94 -7.31 20.93
N SER A 19 -3.17 -7.64 20.50
CA SER A 19 -4.41 -7.18 21.18
C SER A 19 -5.15 -8.22 22.03
N ARG A 20 -4.78 -9.51 22.02
CA ARG A 20 -5.61 -10.56 22.66
C ARG A 20 -4.93 -11.24 23.86
N ARG A 21 -5.29 -10.78 25.07
CA ARG A 21 -5.08 -11.50 26.34
C ARG A 21 -6.18 -12.56 26.56
N ARG A 22 -5.78 -13.83 26.44
CA ARG A 22 -6.38 -15.10 26.93
C ARG A 22 -7.90 -15.29 26.85
N LYS A 23 -8.29 -16.36 26.14
CA LYS A 23 -9.18 -17.42 26.65
C LYS A 23 -8.84 -18.76 25.96
N ASN A 24 -8.29 -19.69 26.74
CA ASN A 24 -8.15 -21.13 26.49
C ASN A 24 -7.38 -21.65 25.26
N LYS A 25 -6.10 -22.01 25.45
CA LYS A 25 -5.41 -23.19 24.85
C LYS A 25 -4.13 -23.50 25.67
N LYS A 26 -3.75 -24.78 25.79
CA LYS A 26 -2.56 -25.29 26.54
C LYS A 26 -1.21 -24.92 25.87
N ARG A 27 -1.02 -23.68 25.41
CA ARG A 27 0.22 -23.23 24.76
C ARG A 27 0.78 -22.01 25.52
N ILE A 28 2.11 -21.93 25.62
CA ILE A 28 2.82 -20.82 26.29
C ILE A 28 2.67 -19.52 25.47
N ALA A 29 2.66 -19.64 24.15
CA ALA A 29 2.45 -18.55 23.20
C ALA A 29 1.06 -18.64 22.54
N PHE A 30 0.59 -17.50 22.02
CA PHE A 30 -0.74 -17.37 21.40
C PHE A 30 -0.80 -18.15 20.07
N TYR A 31 0.23 -18.00 19.24
CA TYR A 31 0.43 -18.77 18.02
C TYR A 31 1.50 -19.85 18.19
N PRO A 32 1.58 -20.83 17.26
CA PRO A 32 2.76 -21.67 17.09
C PRO A 32 4.06 -20.84 17.05
N ILE A 33 5.16 -21.38 17.59
CA ILE A 33 6.41 -20.62 17.73
C ILE A 33 6.97 -20.17 16.38
N PHE A 34 6.82 -20.99 15.33
CA PHE A 34 7.29 -20.66 13.98
C PHE A 34 6.65 -19.37 13.46
N THR A 35 5.40 -19.08 13.84
CA THR A 35 4.66 -17.89 13.42
C THR A 35 5.38 -16.60 13.78
N TYR A 36 5.93 -16.52 15.00
CA TYR A 36 6.67 -15.35 15.44
C TYR A 36 7.99 -15.19 14.69
N LYS A 37 8.69 -16.30 14.42
CA LYS A 37 9.95 -16.29 13.65
C LYS A 37 9.70 -15.90 12.19
N ALA A 38 8.62 -16.43 11.59
CA ALA A 38 8.23 -16.12 10.23
C ALA A 38 7.84 -14.64 10.11
N TYR A 39 6.99 -14.16 11.03
CA TYR A 39 6.56 -12.76 11.06
C TYR A 39 7.71 -11.78 11.30
N ALA A 40 8.67 -12.11 12.17
CA ALA A 40 9.85 -11.27 12.38
C ALA A 40 10.69 -11.11 11.10
N ASN A 41 10.83 -12.18 10.29
CA ASN A 41 11.55 -12.11 9.03
C ASN A 41 10.72 -11.43 7.92
N LEU A 42 9.38 -11.58 7.91
CA LEU A 42 8.49 -10.79 7.08
C LEU A 42 8.69 -9.29 7.33
N LEU A 43 8.75 -8.86 8.59
CA LEU A 43 9.01 -7.46 8.95
C LEU A 43 10.40 -6.99 8.49
N LYS A 44 11.44 -7.84 8.61
CA LYS A 44 12.77 -7.52 8.09
C LYS A 44 12.76 -7.35 6.57
N ALA A 45 12.04 -8.20 5.85
CA ALA A 45 11.84 -8.06 4.41
C ALA A 45 11.17 -6.73 4.06
N SER A 46 10.11 -6.34 4.78
CA SER A 46 9.46 -5.02 4.60
C SER A 46 10.38 -3.84 4.90
N VAL A 47 11.29 -3.94 5.88
CA VAL A 47 12.29 -2.88 6.13
C VAL A 47 13.27 -2.78 4.96
N CYS A 48 13.75 -3.91 4.43
CA CYS A 48 14.61 -3.94 3.26
C CYS A 48 13.89 -3.39 2.01
N GLU A 49 12.61 -3.70 1.81
CA GLU A 49 11.77 -3.13 0.75
C GLU A 49 11.75 -1.59 0.80
N VAL A 50 11.47 -1.00 1.96
CA VAL A 50 11.45 0.46 2.14
C VAL A 50 12.81 1.07 1.86
N ARG A 51 13.90 0.36 2.17
CA ARG A 51 15.28 0.75 1.86
C ARG A 51 15.71 0.45 0.43
N LYS A 52 14.83 -0.14 -0.38
CA LYS A 52 15.10 -0.61 -1.75
C LYS A 52 16.20 -1.68 -1.85
N GLU A 53 16.44 -2.40 -0.76
CA GLU A 53 17.36 -3.54 -0.68
C GLU A 53 16.63 -4.83 -1.11
N TYR A 54 16.13 -4.89 -2.36
CA TYR A 54 15.21 -5.94 -2.81
C TYR A 54 15.78 -7.36 -2.77
N VAL A 55 17.07 -7.52 -3.11
CA VAL A 55 17.76 -8.82 -3.00
C VAL A 55 17.75 -9.34 -1.57
N LYS A 56 18.00 -8.47 -0.59
CA LYS A 56 17.97 -8.82 0.82
C LYS A 56 16.54 -9.04 1.35
N ALA A 57 15.56 -8.34 0.78
CA ALA A 57 14.16 -8.61 1.08
C ALA A 57 13.72 -10.01 0.61
N LEU A 58 14.24 -10.47 -0.54
CA LEU A 58 14.08 -11.85 -1.01
C LEU A 58 14.76 -12.85 -0.07
N GLU A 59 15.99 -12.60 0.38
CA GLU A 59 16.67 -13.46 1.37
C GLU A 59 15.85 -13.65 2.65
N TYR A 60 15.31 -12.56 3.21
CA TYR A 60 14.42 -12.65 4.38
C TYR A 60 13.11 -13.36 4.06
N THR A 61 12.63 -13.26 2.82
CA THR A 61 11.45 -13.99 2.35
C THR A 61 11.68 -15.48 2.37
N ASP A 62 12.81 -15.93 1.84
CA ASP A 62 13.20 -17.34 1.86
C ASP A 62 13.39 -17.85 3.29
N VAL A 63 13.96 -17.03 4.19
CA VAL A 63 14.09 -17.41 5.61
C VAL A 63 12.74 -17.68 6.24
N TYR A 64 11.71 -16.84 6.03
CA TYR A 64 10.43 -17.13 6.66
C TYR A 64 9.67 -18.29 5.99
N VAL A 65 9.85 -18.52 4.68
CA VAL A 65 9.30 -19.71 4.01
C VAL A 65 9.92 -21.00 4.57
N ASN A 66 11.23 -21.00 4.85
CA ASN A 66 11.90 -22.16 5.43
C ASN A 66 11.47 -22.40 6.90
N VAL A 67 11.25 -21.32 7.65
CA VAL A 67 10.86 -21.40 9.07
C VAL A 67 9.46 -22.00 9.27
N ILE A 68 8.57 -21.87 8.30
CA ILE A 68 7.21 -22.41 8.35
C ILE A 68 7.12 -23.86 7.84
N GLU A 69 8.24 -24.49 7.46
CA GLU A 69 8.25 -25.92 7.13
C GLU A 69 8.10 -26.78 8.39
N VAL A 70 6.86 -27.15 8.69
CA VAL A 70 6.49 -27.95 9.87
C VAL A 70 6.02 -29.33 9.43
N SER A 71 6.56 -30.39 10.05
CA SER A 71 6.12 -31.76 9.81
C SER A 71 4.80 -32.06 10.53
N ASN A 72 3.83 -32.64 9.82
CA ASN A 72 2.49 -32.99 10.33
C ASN A 72 1.79 -31.81 11.04
N PRO A 73 1.56 -30.68 10.34
CA PRO A 73 0.95 -29.52 10.95
C PRO A 73 -0.48 -29.81 11.42
N THR A 74 -0.88 -29.21 12.54
CA THR A 74 -2.29 -29.11 12.92
C THR A 74 -3.05 -28.23 11.92
N GLU A 75 -4.38 -28.30 11.90
CA GLU A 75 -5.22 -27.47 11.02
C GLU A 75 -4.92 -25.96 11.16
N GLU A 76 -4.79 -25.46 12.39
CA GLU A 76 -4.40 -24.08 12.69
C GLU A 76 -3.01 -23.72 12.13
N GLU A 77 -2.05 -24.65 12.21
CA GLU A 77 -0.71 -24.45 11.67
C GLU A 77 -0.73 -24.45 10.15
N GLN A 78 -1.52 -25.33 9.54
CA GLN A 78 -1.67 -25.41 8.09
C GLN A 78 -2.25 -24.10 7.54
N GLU A 79 -3.27 -23.52 8.16
CA GLU A 79 -3.83 -22.22 7.77
C GLU A 79 -2.77 -21.10 7.82
N LEU A 80 -1.97 -21.05 8.89
CA LEU A 80 -0.91 -20.07 9.04
C LEU A 80 0.21 -20.26 8.01
N ILE A 81 0.61 -21.50 7.75
CA ILE A 81 1.61 -21.86 6.75
C ILE A 81 1.17 -21.37 5.36
N GLU A 82 -0.06 -21.70 4.94
CA GLU A 82 -0.56 -21.30 3.63
C GLU A 82 -0.71 -19.77 3.52
N ARG A 83 -1.11 -19.08 4.60
CA ARG A 83 -1.12 -17.61 4.63
C ARG A 83 0.29 -17.01 4.42
N PHE A 84 1.31 -17.51 5.14
CA PHE A 84 2.67 -17.02 4.94
C PHE A 84 3.22 -17.36 3.55
N LYS A 85 2.89 -18.53 2.98
CA LYS A 85 3.27 -18.87 1.60
C LYS A 85 2.65 -17.93 0.58
N GLY A 86 1.36 -17.61 0.71
CA GLY A 86 0.70 -16.64 -0.15
C GLY A 86 1.38 -15.27 -0.09
N TRP A 87 1.70 -14.80 1.12
CA TRP A 87 2.46 -13.55 1.29
C TRP A 87 3.88 -13.62 0.70
N ALA A 88 4.55 -14.76 0.78
CA ALA A 88 5.87 -14.97 0.16
C ALA A 88 5.81 -14.87 -1.35
N GLU A 89 4.80 -15.48 -1.96
CA GLU A 89 4.59 -15.42 -3.40
C GLU A 89 4.39 -13.97 -3.86
N GLY A 90 3.43 -13.25 -3.27
CA GLY A 90 3.18 -11.84 -3.61
C GLY A 90 4.41 -10.95 -3.38
N ASN A 91 5.12 -11.13 -2.27
CA ASN A 91 6.33 -10.38 -1.97
C ASN A 91 7.47 -10.66 -2.96
N ARG A 92 7.63 -11.92 -3.40
CA ARG A 92 8.64 -12.28 -4.42
C ARG A 92 8.37 -11.56 -5.72
N TYR A 93 7.13 -11.58 -6.21
CA TYR A 93 6.75 -10.83 -7.42
C TYR A 93 7.04 -9.34 -7.27
N LEU A 94 6.66 -8.74 -6.14
CA LEU A 94 6.96 -7.34 -5.82
C LEU A 94 8.46 -7.05 -5.89
N TYR A 95 9.29 -7.82 -5.18
CA TYR A 95 10.73 -7.56 -5.09
C TYR A 95 11.43 -7.77 -6.43
N HIS A 96 11.05 -8.79 -7.20
CA HIS A 96 11.57 -8.99 -8.56
C HIS A 96 11.19 -7.85 -9.50
N LEU A 97 9.92 -7.42 -9.48
CA LEU A 97 9.45 -6.32 -10.31
C LEU A 97 10.16 -5.00 -9.97
N MET A 98 10.28 -4.68 -8.67
CA MET A 98 10.97 -3.47 -8.22
C MET A 98 12.48 -3.49 -8.56
N ASN A 99 13.08 -4.68 -8.60
CA ASN A 99 14.47 -4.88 -9.01
C ASN A 99 14.67 -4.91 -10.55
N GLY A 100 13.62 -4.66 -11.34
CA GLY A 100 13.69 -4.51 -12.80
C GLY A 100 13.47 -5.80 -13.59
N ASN A 101 13.06 -6.90 -12.94
CA ASN A 101 12.60 -8.08 -13.66
C ASN A 101 11.13 -7.92 -14.04
N HIS A 102 10.86 -7.42 -15.24
CA HIS A 102 9.50 -7.12 -15.69
C HIS A 102 8.71 -8.36 -16.12
N GLU A 103 9.36 -9.49 -16.39
CA GLU A 103 8.69 -10.74 -16.79
C GLU A 103 7.72 -11.27 -15.72
N VAL A 104 7.91 -10.83 -14.46
CA VAL A 104 7.06 -11.23 -13.34
C VAL A 104 5.74 -10.47 -13.28
N ILE A 105 5.52 -9.44 -14.10
CA ILE A 105 4.32 -8.60 -13.99
C ILE A 105 3.04 -9.41 -14.26
N ASP A 106 3.00 -10.23 -15.30
CA ASP A 106 1.81 -11.02 -15.63
C ASP A 106 1.54 -12.13 -14.61
N PRO A 107 2.55 -12.91 -14.16
CA PRO A 107 2.41 -13.77 -12.99
C PRO A 107 1.90 -13.04 -11.75
N TYR A 108 2.37 -11.81 -11.51
CA TYR A 108 1.91 -11.03 -10.36
C TYR A 108 0.44 -10.65 -10.49
N LEU A 109 -0.01 -10.22 -11.66
CA LEU A 109 -1.43 -9.92 -11.92
C LEU A 109 -2.30 -11.17 -11.73
N ASN A 110 -1.85 -12.35 -12.16
CA ASN A 110 -2.58 -13.60 -11.94
C ASN A 110 -2.69 -13.95 -10.45
N TYR A 111 -1.62 -13.71 -9.68
CA TYR A 111 -1.66 -13.84 -8.22
C TYR A 111 -2.72 -12.91 -7.59
N LEU A 112 -2.88 -11.69 -8.10
CA LEU A 112 -3.85 -10.72 -7.57
C LEU A 112 -5.30 -11.11 -7.84
N ASP A 113 -5.60 -11.79 -8.95
CA ASP A 113 -6.94 -12.33 -9.20
C ASP A 113 -7.36 -13.33 -8.10
N ALA A 114 -6.41 -14.16 -7.65
CA ALA A 114 -6.63 -15.11 -6.57
C ALA A 114 -6.58 -14.46 -5.17
N ASN A 115 -5.96 -13.28 -5.05
CA ASN A 115 -5.74 -12.60 -3.77
C ASN A 115 -6.21 -11.13 -3.78
N PRO A 116 -7.53 -10.85 -3.86
CA PRO A 116 -8.04 -9.49 -3.98
C PRO A 116 -7.64 -8.54 -2.84
N HIS A 117 -7.35 -9.07 -1.65
CA HIS A 117 -6.93 -8.29 -0.48
C HIS A 117 -5.52 -7.68 -0.63
N GLU A 118 -4.69 -8.20 -1.55
CA GLU A 118 -3.34 -7.67 -1.82
C GLU A 118 -3.33 -6.62 -2.95
N ILE A 119 -4.44 -6.44 -3.70
CA ILE A 119 -4.51 -5.56 -4.88
C ILE A 119 -4.02 -4.14 -4.55
N LEU A 120 -4.51 -3.52 -3.47
CA LEU A 120 -4.09 -2.15 -3.11
C LEU A 120 -2.57 -2.04 -2.88
N ILE A 121 -2.00 -3.00 -2.14
CA ILE A 121 -0.56 -2.99 -1.84
C ILE A 121 0.24 -3.23 -3.12
N ALA A 122 -0.20 -4.18 -3.93
CA ALA A 122 0.47 -4.54 -5.16
C ALA A 122 0.45 -3.39 -6.16
N PHE A 123 -0.70 -2.73 -6.36
CA PHE A 123 -0.83 -1.64 -7.32
C PHE A 123 -0.03 -0.39 -6.95
N VAL A 124 0.15 -0.08 -5.65
CA VAL A 124 1.12 0.95 -5.25
C VAL A 124 2.51 0.65 -5.81
N ASN A 125 2.95 -0.61 -5.70
CA ASN A 125 4.29 -1.03 -6.13
C ASN A 125 4.40 -1.22 -7.64
N ILE A 126 3.38 -1.76 -8.31
CA ILE A 126 3.35 -1.94 -9.77
C ILE A 126 3.45 -0.58 -10.46
N VAL A 127 2.66 0.40 -10.03
CA VAL A 127 2.71 1.75 -10.62
C VAL A 127 4.04 2.43 -10.31
N GLN A 128 4.58 2.23 -9.10
CA GLN A 128 5.91 2.75 -8.76
C GLN A 128 7.02 2.13 -9.63
N ALA A 129 6.98 0.81 -9.88
CA ALA A 129 7.91 0.12 -10.77
C ALA A 129 7.76 0.61 -12.20
N ALA A 130 6.52 0.82 -12.67
CA ALA A 130 6.24 1.39 -13.99
C ALA A 130 6.85 2.79 -14.14
N ASN A 131 6.73 3.65 -13.12
CA ASN A 131 7.38 4.95 -13.09
C ASN A 131 8.92 4.87 -13.08
N GLN A 132 9.48 3.89 -12.39
CA GLN A 132 10.94 3.73 -12.26
C GLN A 132 11.58 3.19 -13.54
N HIS A 133 10.94 2.21 -14.18
CA HIS A 133 11.47 1.47 -15.31
C HIS A 133 10.81 1.83 -16.64
N SER A 134 9.92 2.84 -16.65
CA SER A 134 9.20 3.32 -17.83
C SER A 134 8.38 2.22 -18.52
N LEU A 135 7.64 1.44 -17.73
CA LEU A 135 6.79 0.34 -18.21
C LEU A 135 5.41 0.88 -18.59
N ASP A 136 4.83 0.32 -19.65
CA ASP A 136 3.41 0.47 -19.92
C ASP A 136 2.63 -0.57 -19.11
N ILE A 137 1.74 -0.08 -18.25
CA ILE A 137 0.89 -0.90 -17.37
C ILE A 137 -0.60 -0.61 -17.60
N ASP A 138 -0.97 0.02 -18.71
CA ASP A 138 -2.37 0.37 -18.98
C ASP A 138 -3.26 -0.87 -18.98
N TYR A 139 -2.79 -1.97 -19.57
CA TYR A 139 -3.49 -3.25 -19.57
C TYR A 139 -3.76 -3.79 -18.15
N ALA A 140 -2.83 -3.54 -17.21
CA ALA A 140 -2.97 -3.94 -15.82
C ALA A 140 -3.98 -3.04 -15.10
N LEU A 141 -3.92 -1.72 -15.34
CA LEU A 141 -4.87 -0.76 -14.79
C LEU A 141 -6.29 -1.06 -15.29
N ASP A 142 -6.46 -1.39 -16.57
CA ASP A 142 -7.75 -1.75 -17.17
C ASP A 142 -8.30 -3.06 -16.58
N ARG A 143 -7.44 -4.08 -16.45
CA ARG A 143 -7.84 -5.39 -15.86
C ARG A 143 -8.36 -5.24 -14.43
N PHE A 144 -7.77 -4.37 -13.63
CA PHE A 144 -8.12 -4.16 -12.23
C PHE A 144 -8.96 -2.92 -11.95
N ASP A 145 -9.42 -2.21 -12.99
CA ASP A 145 -10.26 -1.01 -12.87
C ASP A 145 -11.47 -1.19 -11.93
N PRO A 146 -12.23 -2.32 -11.95
CA PRO A 146 -13.33 -2.53 -11.03
C PRO A 146 -12.92 -2.54 -9.56
N TYR A 147 -11.69 -2.96 -9.23
CA TYR A 147 -11.13 -2.95 -7.89
C TYR A 147 -10.56 -1.58 -7.54
N ILE A 148 -9.85 -0.95 -8.48
CA ILE A 148 -9.26 0.38 -8.29
C ILE A 148 -10.35 1.42 -8.06
N LYS A 149 -11.49 1.35 -8.76
CA LYS A 149 -12.65 2.23 -8.52
C LYS A 149 -13.28 2.05 -7.14
N GLN A 150 -13.05 0.93 -6.47
CA GLN A 150 -13.47 0.72 -5.09
C GLN A 150 -12.47 1.28 -4.08
N PHE A 151 -11.29 1.73 -4.52
CA PHE A 151 -10.37 2.43 -3.64
C PHE A 151 -11.05 3.70 -3.16
N ASN A 152 -11.32 3.72 -1.87
CA ASN A 152 -12.25 4.67 -1.33
C ASN A 152 -11.55 6.03 -1.11
N THR A 153 -11.90 7.02 -1.92
CA THR A 153 -11.47 8.41 -1.78
C THR A 153 -12.25 9.17 -0.70
N ASP A 154 -13.44 8.69 -0.33
CA ASP A 154 -14.32 9.30 0.69
C ASP A 154 -13.94 8.86 2.11
N MET A 155 -13.00 7.91 2.21
CA MET A 155 -12.50 7.40 3.46
C MET A 155 -11.49 8.39 4.07
N HIS A 156 -12.01 9.47 4.66
CA HIS A 156 -11.32 10.24 5.71
C HIS A 156 -11.28 9.43 6.99
N LEU A 157 -10.62 8.30 6.88
CA LEU A 157 -10.61 7.24 7.85
C LEU A 157 -9.82 7.75 9.08
N LYS A 158 -10.50 8.47 9.98
CA LYS A 158 -9.98 8.98 11.26
C LYS A 158 -10.22 7.93 12.34
N GLY A 159 -9.17 7.53 13.05
CA GLY A 159 -9.29 6.55 14.13
C GLY A 159 -8.04 5.70 14.31
N THR A 160 -8.22 4.37 14.27
CA THR A 160 -7.18 3.38 14.58
C THR A 160 -5.96 3.45 13.65
N TYR A 161 -4.82 2.91 14.10
CA TYR A 161 -3.58 2.82 13.31
C TYR A 161 -3.77 2.22 11.90
N ASN A 162 -4.65 1.22 11.75
CA ASN A 162 -4.91 0.56 10.46
C ASN A 162 -5.54 1.51 9.44
N MET A 163 -6.40 2.38 9.94
CA MET A 163 -7.15 3.37 9.21
C MET A 163 -6.20 4.41 8.59
N GLN A 164 -5.23 4.89 9.38
CA GLN A 164 -4.20 5.85 8.92
C GLN A 164 -3.27 5.24 7.87
N MET A 165 -2.82 4.00 8.08
CA MET A 165 -1.93 3.35 7.13
C MET A 165 -2.66 2.96 5.83
N LEU A 166 -3.93 2.57 5.89
CA LEU A 166 -4.74 2.38 4.67
C LEU A 166 -4.85 3.70 3.89
N ASN A 167 -5.10 4.82 4.57
CA ASN A 167 -5.11 6.13 3.92
C ASN A 167 -3.77 6.43 3.26
N HIS A 168 -2.65 6.17 3.95
CA HIS A 168 -1.32 6.39 3.38
C HIS A 168 -1.10 5.57 2.11
N ARG A 169 -1.63 4.34 2.02
CA ARG A 169 -1.55 3.52 0.79
C ARG A 169 -2.40 4.09 -0.34
N TYR A 170 -3.63 4.54 -0.07
CA TYR A 170 -4.45 5.20 -1.07
C TYR A 170 -3.79 6.47 -1.60
N ILE A 171 -3.31 7.34 -0.70
CA ILE A 171 -2.59 8.57 -1.05
C ILE A 171 -1.40 8.24 -1.95
N ARG A 172 -0.58 7.26 -1.57
CA ARG A 172 0.59 6.86 -2.35
C ARG A 172 0.22 6.25 -3.70
N PHE A 173 -0.85 5.46 -3.78
CA PHE A 173 -1.35 4.92 -5.04
C PHE A 173 -1.73 6.04 -6.01
N TYR A 174 -2.57 6.99 -5.58
CA TYR A 174 -2.99 8.10 -6.44
C TYR A 174 -1.81 8.99 -6.85
N TYR A 175 -0.86 9.23 -5.95
CA TYR A 175 0.36 9.98 -6.27
C TYR A 175 1.18 9.30 -7.37
N GLU A 176 1.48 8.01 -7.23
CA GLU A 176 2.26 7.28 -8.23
C GLU A 176 1.49 7.14 -9.56
N LEU A 177 0.17 6.94 -9.51
CA LEU A 177 -0.68 6.86 -10.71
C LEU A 177 -0.75 8.21 -11.45
N ALA A 178 -0.84 9.31 -10.71
CA ALA A 178 -0.77 10.65 -11.28
C ALA A 178 0.57 10.85 -11.99
N LYS A 179 1.68 10.54 -11.33
CA LYS A 179 3.02 10.63 -11.92
C LYS A 179 3.16 9.78 -13.19
N TYR A 180 2.61 8.56 -13.18
CA TYR A 180 2.60 7.68 -14.35
C TYR A 180 1.85 8.33 -15.52
N ARG A 181 0.62 8.78 -15.31
CA ARG A 181 -0.21 9.45 -16.33
C ARG A 181 0.45 10.73 -16.86
N LEU A 182 1.06 11.53 -15.99
CA LEU A 182 1.75 12.77 -16.34
C LEU A 182 2.98 12.51 -17.22
N ASN A 183 3.77 11.48 -16.91
CA ASN A 183 4.93 11.07 -17.71
C ASN A 183 4.50 10.57 -19.10
N GLN A 184 3.31 9.97 -19.20
CA GLN A 184 2.67 9.59 -20.47
C GLN A 184 1.97 10.76 -21.19
N GLN A 185 2.20 12.00 -20.75
CA GLN A 185 1.60 13.22 -21.30
C GLN A 185 0.07 13.27 -21.24
N ARG A 186 -0.56 12.42 -20.41
CA ARG A 186 -2.00 12.44 -20.13
C ARG A 186 -2.29 13.48 -19.06
N TYR A 187 -2.05 14.74 -19.39
CA TYR A 187 -2.02 15.83 -18.40
C TYR A 187 -3.34 16.02 -17.65
N ALA A 188 -4.47 16.05 -18.37
CA ALA A 188 -5.77 16.28 -17.74
C ALA A 188 -6.07 15.24 -16.65
N THR A 189 -6.03 13.96 -17.00
CA THR A 189 -6.32 12.87 -16.05
C THR A 189 -5.21 12.71 -15.01
N GLY A 190 -3.95 12.96 -15.37
CA GLY A 190 -2.81 12.95 -14.44
C GLY A 190 -2.92 14.01 -13.35
N ILE A 191 -3.29 15.24 -13.72
CA ILE A 191 -3.51 16.35 -12.77
C ILE A 191 -4.73 16.06 -11.88
N GLU A 192 -5.84 15.58 -12.44
CA GLU A 192 -7.02 15.20 -11.66
C GLU A 192 -6.67 14.15 -10.59
N THR A 193 -5.94 13.10 -10.99
CA THR A 193 -5.46 12.05 -10.08
C THR A 193 -4.53 12.62 -8.99
N LEU A 194 -3.69 13.61 -9.34
CA LEU A 194 -2.78 14.26 -8.40
C LEU A 194 -3.56 15.07 -7.35
N LEU A 195 -4.62 15.77 -7.76
CA LEU A 195 -5.47 16.53 -6.85
C LEU A 195 -6.22 15.62 -5.88
N THR A 196 -6.63 14.42 -6.30
CA THR A 196 -7.14 13.38 -5.39
C THR A 196 -6.11 12.99 -4.33
N SER A 197 -4.85 12.77 -4.72
CA SER A 197 -3.76 12.50 -3.76
C SER A 197 -3.58 13.63 -2.76
N LEU A 198 -3.57 14.89 -3.23
CA LEU A 198 -3.41 16.08 -2.38
C LEU A 198 -4.58 16.26 -1.40
N GLU A 199 -5.81 16.03 -1.85
CA GLU A 199 -7.01 16.12 -1.01
C GLU A 199 -7.00 15.08 0.11
N LEU A 200 -6.65 13.84 -0.23
CA LEU A 200 -6.52 12.75 0.73
C LEU A 200 -5.40 13.00 1.75
N SER A 201 -4.23 13.48 1.28
CA SER A 201 -3.08 13.75 2.14
C SER A 201 -3.35 14.94 3.07
N SER A 202 -3.96 16.01 2.56
CA SER A 202 -4.40 17.15 3.35
C SER A 202 -5.37 16.73 4.45
N SER A 203 -6.43 16.00 4.07
CA SER A 203 -7.46 15.57 5.01
C SER A 203 -6.96 14.59 6.08
N SER A 204 -5.85 13.90 5.81
CA SER A 204 -5.20 12.94 6.72
C SER A 204 -4.04 13.53 7.53
N ASN A 205 -3.71 14.82 7.34
CA ASN A 205 -2.50 15.46 7.89
C ASN A 205 -1.19 14.73 7.50
N ASP A 206 -1.12 14.19 6.29
CA ASP A 206 0.12 13.65 5.72
C ASP A 206 0.87 14.78 4.99
N ASP A 207 1.62 15.56 5.76
CA ASP A 207 2.35 16.75 5.27
C ASP A 207 3.35 16.38 4.17
N LEU A 208 4.03 15.24 4.30
CA LEU A 208 5.02 14.80 3.34
C LEU A 208 4.38 14.50 1.99
N MET A 209 3.27 13.77 1.97
CA MET A 209 2.56 13.49 0.72
C MET A 209 1.89 14.74 0.13
N SER A 210 1.44 15.67 0.98
CA SER A 210 0.92 16.97 0.53
C SER A 210 2.00 17.78 -0.18
N ILE A 211 3.19 17.90 0.42
CA ILE A 211 4.35 18.58 -0.17
C ILE A 211 4.76 17.93 -1.50
N LYS A 212 4.82 16.58 -1.55
CA LYS A 212 5.13 15.85 -2.79
C LYS A 212 4.11 16.12 -3.90
N SER A 213 2.83 16.19 -3.55
CA SER A 213 1.76 16.46 -4.51
C SER A 213 1.85 17.90 -5.04
N ILE A 214 2.15 18.87 -4.17
CA ILE A 214 2.39 20.28 -4.53
C ILE A 214 3.61 20.43 -5.45
N ASP A 215 4.73 19.77 -5.12
CA ASP A 215 5.94 19.79 -5.96
C ASP A 215 5.66 19.21 -7.36
N LEU A 216 4.97 18.07 -7.43
CA LEU A 216 4.62 17.44 -8.70
C LEU A 216 3.65 18.31 -9.50
N TYR A 217 2.69 18.97 -8.85
CA TYR A 217 1.78 19.90 -9.49
C TYR A 217 2.54 21.06 -10.12
N GLY A 218 3.48 21.65 -9.38
CA GLY A 218 4.33 22.74 -9.86
C GLY A 218 5.09 22.39 -11.14
N LYS A 219 5.61 21.16 -11.26
CA LYS A 219 6.32 20.66 -12.45
C LYS A 219 5.44 20.60 -13.70
N PHE A 220 4.13 20.36 -13.53
CA PHE A 220 3.18 20.21 -14.64
C PHE A 220 2.20 21.38 -14.77
N ARG A 221 2.40 22.47 -14.01
CA ARG A 221 1.47 23.61 -13.92
C ARG A 221 1.08 24.22 -15.27
N ARG A 222 2.00 24.23 -16.24
CA ARG A 222 1.73 24.75 -17.60
C ARG A 222 0.67 23.97 -18.39
N HIS A 223 0.30 22.78 -17.95
CA HIS A 223 -0.70 21.92 -18.58
C HIS A 223 -2.03 21.87 -17.81
N VAL A 224 -2.15 22.64 -16.73
CA VAL A 224 -3.33 22.71 -15.88
C VAL A 224 -4.45 23.49 -16.56
N THR A 225 -5.67 22.96 -16.45
CA THR A 225 -6.89 23.67 -16.88
C THR A 225 -7.40 24.63 -15.79
N ASN A 226 -8.16 25.65 -16.17
CA ASN A 226 -8.72 26.60 -15.20
C ASN A 226 -9.51 25.92 -14.05
N GLN A 227 -10.27 24.88 -14.37
CA GLN A 227 -11.03 24.12 -13.38
C GLN A 227 -10.11 23.40 -12.37
N GLN A 228 -9.00 22.85 -12.84
CA GLN A 228 -8.01 22.17 -11.99
C GLN A 228 -7.24 23.18 -11.12
N GLU A 229 -6.91 24.37 -11.66
CA GLU A 229 -6.28 25.44 -10.87
C GLU A 229 -7.22 25.93 -9.76
N GLU A 230 -8.52 26.04 -10.03
CA GLU A 230 -9.53 26.38 -9.02
C GLU A 230 -9.62 25.31 -7.93
N GLN A 231 -9.65 24.02 -8.30
CA GLN A 231 -9.63 22.93 -7.33
C GLN A 231 -8.34 22.93 -6.49
N TYR A 232 -7.18 23.07 -7.13
CA TYR A 232 -5.90 23.17 -6.44
C TYR A 232 -5.89 24.32 -5.42
N THR A 233 -6.34 25.51 -5.85
CA THR A 233 -6.38 26.70 -4.99
C THR A 233 -7.22 26.45 -3.73
N ARG A 234 -8.41 25.87 -3.89
CA ARG A 234 -9.27 25.49 -2.75
C ARG A 234 -8.59 24.53 -1.78
N LEU A 235 -7.84 23.53 -2.29
CA LEU A 235 -7.10 22.58 -1.45
C LEU A 235 -5.97 23.25 -0.67
N ILE A 236 -5.23 24.18 -1.29
CA ILE A 236 -4.15 24.93 -0.62
C ILE A 236 -4.67 25.88 0.45
N GLU A 237 -5.78 26.57 0.20
CA GLU A 237 -6.45 27.42 1.18
C GLU A 237 -6.95 26.61 2.40
N GLY A 238 -7.47 25.41 2.14
CA GLY A 238 -7.87 24.45 3.17
C GLY A 238 -6.69 24.03 4.06
N LEU A 239 -5.55 23.66 3.45
CA LEU A 239 -4.30 23.32 4.16
C LEU A 239 -3.81 24.46 5.04
N SER A 240 -3.81 25.69 4.51
CA SER A 240 -3.37 26.88 5.23
C SER A 240 -4.24 27.11 6.47
N SER A 241 -5.56 27.03 6.31
CA SER A 241 -6.54 27.24 7.38
C SER A 241 -6.45 26.20 8.51
N GLN A 242 -6.18 24.94 8.17
CA GLN A 242 -5.99 23.86 9.16
C GLN A 242 -4.71 24.04 9.99
N ASN A 243 -3.62 24.51 9.37
CA ASN A 243 -2.33 24.76 10.02
C ASN A 243 -2.36 25.94 11.02
N PHE A 244 -3.24 26.92 10.81
CA PHE A 244 -3.46 27.99 11.79
C PHE A 244 -4.31 27.53 12.99
N GLY A 245 -5.31 26.67 12.78
CA GLY A 245 -6.17 26.15 13.85
C GLY A 245 -5.49 25.15 14.79
N SER A 246 -4.53 24.37 14.30
CA SER A 246 -3.76 23.41 15.12
C SER A 246 -2.74 24.10 16.04
N ARG A 247 -2.14 25.20 15.60
CA ARG A 247 -1.20 26.01 16.41
C ARG A 247 -1.85 26.76 17.57
N ILE A 248 -3.12 27.14 17.47
CA ILE A 248 -3.85 27.85 18.54
C ILE A 248 -4.26 26.89 19.67
N LYS A 249 -4.39 25.57 19.39
CA LYS A 249 -4.73 24.57 20.41
C LYS A 249 -3.52 24.00 21.17
N SER A 250 -2.30 24.40 20.82
CA SER A 250 -1.05 23.94 21.43
C SER A 250 -0.34 25.02 22.28
N ILE A 251 -1.05 26.09 22.66
CA ILE A 251 -0.60 27.13 23.60
C ILE A 251 -1.62 27.18 24.74
#